data_AF-A0AAU8KFY0-F1
#
_entry.id   AF-A0AAU8KFY0-F1
#
_cell.length_a   1.000
_cell.length_b   1.000
_cell.length_c   1.000
_cell.angle_alpha   90.00
_cell.angle_beta   90.00
_cell.angle_gamma   90.00
#
_symmetry.space_group_name_H-M   'P 1'
#
loop_
_entity.id
_entity.type
_entity.pdbx_description
1 polymer ?
#
loop_
_entity_poly.entity_id
_entity_poly.type
_entity_poly.pdbx_seq_one_letter_code
_entity_poly.pdbx_strand_id
1 'polypeptide(L)'
;MSRSLRHGALAATATALSIFSLSACAAGNNAETLKIRPDNPATSVGNIKVQNVNVITQPGAGTDGPAVVAATLFNDGTEREVLEAITLPGSNVEVKLQAAGGKGPIVVPAGGQVIIGGKGNAAAVIENSGEAARNGDVQQVVFKLSRTGDVGLGASVFPAEGFFKDFGPSPQAEPPAPKPSPTPSGEATGNGETPAATEGATGGTPADGAAAEGATGQGETGAQGDAAAQGAGDAASVPAAD
;
A
#
# COMPACT_ATOMS: atom_id res chain seq x y z
N MET A 1 71.43 -33.39 17.59
CA MET A 1 70.12 -32.91 17.09
C MET A 1 69.36 -32.32 18.27
N SER A 2 68.61 -31.22 18.16
CA SER A 2 67.60 -30.73 19.15
C SER A 2 67.73 -29.28 19.70
N ARG A 3 68.61 -28.39 19.22
CA ARG A 3 68.51 -26.95 19.61
C ARG A 3 67.60 -26.13 18.69
N SER A 4 67.58 -26.43 17.38
CA SER A 4 66.71 -25.75 16.41
C SER A 4 65.21 -26.06 16.59
N LEU A 5 64.85 -27.31 16.91
CA LEU A 5 63.47 -27.72 17.18
C LEU A 5 62.86 -27.04 18.42
N ARG A 6 63.67 -26.75 19.45
CA ARG A 6 63.20 -26.11 20.69
C ARG A 6 62.91 -24.62 20.52
N HIS A 7 63.70 -23.93 19.70
CA HIS A 7 63.45 -22.51 19.39
C HIS A 7 62.33 -22.33 18.35
N GLY A 8 62.22 -23.24 17.38
CA GLY A 8 61.11 -23.25 16.43
C GLY A 8 59.75 -23.47 17.11
N ALA A 9 59.68 -24.37 18.09
CA ALA A 9 58.46 -24.61 18.87
C ALA A 9 58.04 -23.37 19.68
N LEU A 10 58.98 -22.70 20.35
CA LEU A 10 58.69 -21.50 21.14
C LEU A 10 58.20 -20.33 20.27
N ALA A 11 58.85 -20.10 19.13
CA ALA A 11 58.42 -19.07 18.18
C ALA A 11 57.01 -19.37 17.65
N ALA A 12 56.74 -20.62 17.25
CA ALA A 12 55.42 -21.04 16.78
C ALA A 12 54.33 -20.86 17.84
N THR A 13 54.61 -21.19 19.10
CA THR A 13 53.64 -20.99 20.20
C THR A 13 53.35 -19.52 20.45
N ALA A 14 54.36 -18.64 20.37
CA ALA A 14 54.16 -17.19 20.56
C ALA A 14 53.28 -16.58 19.46
N THR A 15 53.48 -17.01 18.21
CA THR A 15 52.64 -16.57 17.08
C THR A 15 51.23 -17.13 17.16
N ALA A 16 51.07 -18.41 17.56
CA ALA A 16 49.75 -19.02 17.71
C ALA A 16 48.93 -18.38 18.84
N LEU A 17 49.55 -18.07 19.99
CA LEU A 17 48.87 -17.44 21.13
C LEU A 17 48.44 -16.00 20.81
N SER A 18 49.25 -15.27 20.05
CA SER A 18 48.92 -13.89 19.64
C SER A 18 47.74 -13.86 18.67
N ILE A 19 47.65 -14.78 17.71
CA ILE A 19 46.50 -14.88 16.81
C ILE A 19 45.21 -15.23 17.58
N PHE A 20 45.28 -16.15 18.55
CA PHE A 20 44.12 -16.52 19.37
C PHE A 20 43.64 -15.36 20.25
N SER A 21 44.57 -14.61 20.86
CA SER A 21 44.23 -13.49 21.74
C SER A 21 43.62 -12.30 20.97
N LEU A 22 44.06 -12.04 19.73
CA LEU A 22 43.50 -10.98 18.89
C LEU A 22 42.14 -11.35 18.27
N SER A 23 41.90 -12.63 17.98
CA SER A 23 40.62 -13.10 17.38
C SER A 23 39.51 -13.31 18.40
N ALA A 24 39.84 -13.45 19.69
CA ALA A 24 38.85 -13.63 20.76
C ALA A 24 37.90 -12.44 20.95
N CYS A 25 38.31 -11.20 20.62
CA CYS A 25 37.40 -10.04 20.63
C CYS A 25 36.51 -9.94 19.38
N ALA A 26 36.86 -10.64 18.29
CA ALA A 26 36.08 -10.63 17.05
C ALA A 26 34.99 -11.70 17.03
N ALA A 27 35.07 -12.71 17.90
CA ALA A 27 34.11 -13.81 18.02
C ALA A 27 33.49 -13.83 19.42
N GLY A 28 32.41 -13.06 19.60
CA GLY A 28 31.65 -13.03 20.85
C GLY A 28 30.26 -12.44 20.63
N ASN A 29 29.42 -12.48 21.66
CA ASN A 29 28.02 -11.99 21.59
C ASN A 29 27.90 -10.49 21.24
N ASN A 30 29.01 -9.75 21.26
CA ASN A 30 29.08 -8.32 20.90
C ASN A 30 30.01 -8.05 19.70
N ALA A 31 30.30 -9.07 18.89
CA ALA A 31 31.12 -8.90 17.69
C ALA A 31 30.51 -7.86 16.74
N GLU A 32 31.35 -7.03 16.12
CA GLU A 32 30.92 -6.03 15.13
C GLU A 32 30.20 -6.69 13.94
N THR A 33 30.52 -7.94 13.62
CA THR A 33 29.85 -8.72 12.57
C THR A 33 28.38 -9.00 12.88
N LEU A 34 27.97 -9.02 14.15
CA LEU A 34 26.57 -9.17 14.57
C LEU A 34 25.76 -7.88 14.45
N LYS A 35 26.43 -6.73 14.29
CA LYS A 35 25.78 -5.42 14.14
C LYS A 35 25.52 -5.07 12.68
N ILE A 36 26.07 -5.84 11.74
CA ILE A 36 25.79 -5.71 10.31
C ILE A 36 24.32 -6.11 10.10
N ARG A 37 23.53 -5.16 9.59
CA ARG A 37 22.13 -5.38 9.26
C ARG A 37 21.98 -5.62 7.76
N PRO A 38 20.94 -6.34 7.33
CA PRO A 38 20.57 -6.39 5.92
C PRO A 38 20.37 -4.99 5.37
N ASP A 39 20.70 -4.79 4.09
CA ASP A 39 20.54 -3.50 3.42
C ASP A 39 19.07 -3.08 3.31
N ASN A 40 18.16 -4.07 3.22
CA ASN A 40 16.73 -3.84 3.16
C ASN A 40 16.07 -3.99 4.54
N PRO A 41 14.99 -3.23 4.82
CA PRO A 41 14.34 -3.23 6.12
C PRO A 41 13.95 -4.63 6.62
N ALA A 42 14.27 -4.88 7.89
CA ALA A 42 13.97 -6.13 8.57
C ALA A 42 13.58 -5.89 10.03
N THR A 43 12.66 -6.70 10.54
CA THR A 43 12.24 -6.71 11.95
C THR A 43 11.85 -8.12 12.39
N SER A 44 11.75 -8.32 13.71
CA SER A 44 11.29 -9.57 14.31
C SER A 44 10.37 -9.29 15.49
N VAL A 45 9.24 -9.99 15.56
CA VAL A 45 8.30 -9.95 16.68
C VAL A 45 7.95 -11.39 17.04
N GLY A 46 8.31 -11.81 18.25
CA GLY A 46 8.19 -13.21 18.65
C GLY A 46 8.92 -14.13 17.68
N ASN A 47 8.19 -15.11 17.13
CA ASN A 47 8.72 -16.09 16.18
C ASN A 47 8.63 -15.64 14.70
N ILE A 48 8.08 -14.45 14.43
CA ILE A 48 7.93 -13.94 13.08
C ILE A 48 9.06 -12.97 12.77
N LYS A 49 9.72 -13.19 11.64
CA LYS A 49 10.70 -12.29 11.05
C LYS A 49 10.16 -11.78 9.72
N VAL A 50 10.22 -10.48 9.54
CA VAL A 50 9.89 -9.83 8.27
C VAL A 50 11.17 -9.24 7.72
N GLN A 51 11.50 -9.57 6.47
CA GLN A 51 12.74 -9.13 5.83
C GLN A 51 12.47 -8.65 4.40
N ASN A 52 13.40 -7.87 3.87
CA ASN A 52 13.39 -7.41 2.48
C ASN A 52 12.12 -6.59 2.14
N VAL A 53 11.70 -5.70 3.05
CA VAL A 53 10.44 -4.97 2.91
C VAL A 53 10.62 -3.71 2.09
N ASN A 54 9.99 -3.68 0.92
CA ASN A 54 10.05 -2.58 -0.03
C ASN A 54 8.65 -2.26 -0.56
N VAL A 55 8.40 -0.98 -0.83
CA VAL A 55 7.24 -0.54 -1.62
C VAL A 55 7.76 -0.22 -3.02
N ILE A 56 7.23 -0.90 -4.03
CA ILE A 56 7.68 -0.77 -5.41
C ILE A 56 6.62 -0.05 -6.21
N THR A 57 6.96 1.11 -6.75
CA THR A 57 6.07 1.98 -7.52
C THR A 57 6.16 1.69 -9.01
N GLN A 58 5.35 2.39 -9.81
CA GLN A 58 5.49 2.38 -11.27
C GLN A 58 6.92 2.76 -11.70
N PRO A 59 7.39 2.29 -12.87
CA PRO A 59 8.61 2.81 -13.46
C PRO A 59 8.48 4.31 -13.76
N GLY A 60 9.59 5.04 -13.74
CA GLY A 60 9.62 6.50 -13.83
C GLY A 60 9.50 7.20 -12.47
N ALA A 61 10.21 8.31 -12.31
CA ALA A 61 10.14 9.10 -11.08
C ALA A 61 8.79 9.85 -11.00
N GLY A 62 8.04 9.62 -9.93
CA GLY A 62 6.82 10.38 -9.63
C GLY A 62 5.60 10.01 -10.49
N THR A 63 5.61 8.84 -11.12
CA THR A 63 4.44 8.35 -11.85
C THR A 63 3.37 7.88 -10.85
N ASP A 64 2.27 8.61 -10.75
CA ASP A 64 1.12 8.19 -9.96
C ASP A 64 0.52 6.90 -10.56
N GLY A 65 0.27 5.91 -9.72
CA GLY A 65 -0.31 4.64 -10.15
C GLY A 65 -0.35 3.60 -9.03
N PRO A 66 -0.64 2.34 -9.37
CA PRO A 66 -0.58 1.28 -8.38
C PRO A 66 0.87 1.05 -7.96
N ALA A 67 1.08 0.72 -6.69
CA ALA A 67 2.34 0.25 -6.11
C ALA A 67 2.14 -1.17 -5.56
N VAL A 68 3.23 -1.86 -5.23
CA VAL A 68 3.17 -3.18 -4.61
C VAL A 68 4.10 -3.27 -3.41
N VAL A 69 3.71 -4.02 -2.39
CA VAL A 69 4.58 -4.34 -1.25
C VAL A 69 5.31 -5.65 -1.55
N ALA A 70 6.64 -5.60 -1.56
CA ALA A 70 7.49 -6.77 -1.63
C ALA A 70 8.08 -7.05 -0.25
N ALA A 71 7.97 -8.28 0.24
CA ALA A 71 8.47 -8.69 1.54
C ALA A 71 8.60 -10.21 1.63
N THR A 72 9.46 -10.69 2.53
CA THR A 72 9.53 -12.10 2.91
C THR A 72 9.20 -12.23 4.39
N LEU A 73 8.20 -13.06 4.71
CA LEU A 73 7.81 -13.37 6.08
C LEU A 73 8.30 -14.78 6.41
N PHE A 74 9.05 -14.90 7.49
CA PHE A 74 9.52 -16.18 8.05
C PHE A 74 8.82 -16.43 9.38
N ASN A 75 8.47 -17.69 9.61
CA ASN A 75 7.86 -18.15 10.83
C ASN A 75 8.72 -19.27 11.43
N ASP A 76 9.51 -18.92 12.44
CA ASP A 76 10.33 -19.89 13.19
C ASP A 76 9.51 -20.63 14.27
N GLY A 77 8.21 -20.36 14.35
CA GLY A 77 7.29 -20.99 15.28
C GLY A 77 6.86 -22.39 14.84
N THR A 78 6.20 -23.09 15.77
CA THR A 78 5.66 -24.44 15.56
C THR A 78 4.26 -24.45 14.97
N GLU A 79 3.62 -23.29 14.83
CA GLU A 79 2.25 -23.15 14.36
C GLU A 79 2.19 -22.19 13.19
N ARG A 80 1.28 -22.44 12.24
CA ARG A 80 1.08 -21.57 11.07
C ARG A 80 0.50 -20.22 11.48
N GLU A 81 0.83 -19.20 10.70
CA GLU A 81 0.26 -17.85 10.77
C GLU A 81 -0.47 -17.51 9.48
N VAL A 82 -1.44 -16.63 9.56
CA VAL A 82 -2.14 -16.07 8.40
C VAL A 82 -1.88 -14.57 8.36
N LEU A 83 -1.44 -14.08 7.21
CA LEU A 83 -1.42 -12.65 6.93
C LEU A 83 -2.83 -12.20 6.56
N GLU A 84 -3.43 -11.42 7.43
CA GLU A 84 -4.82 -10.99 7.32
C GLU A 84 -4.93 -9.67 6.56
N ALA A 85 -4.00 -8.74 6.82
CA ALA A 85 -3.97 -7.44 6.17
C ALA A 85 -2.56 -6.86 6.16
N ILE A 86 -2.33 -5.94 5.24
CA ILE A 86 -1.22 -5.00 5.27
C ILE A 86 -1.81 -3.60 5.32
N THR A 87 -1.35 -2.77 6.24
CA THR A 87 -1.80 -1.37 6.36
C THR A 87 -0.63 -0.42 6.25
N LEU A 88 -0.87 0.77 5.70
CA LEU A 88 0.12 1.84 5.56
C LEU A 88 -0.32 3.03 6.42
N PRO A 89 0.06 3.06 7.72
CA PRO A 89 -0.27 4.19 8.59
C PRO A 89 0.19 5.53 8.02
N GLY A 90 -0.60 6.58 8.23
CA GLY A 90 -0.36 7.89 7.62
C GLY A 90 -0.91 8.01 6.20
N SER A 91 -1.48 6.94 5.63
CA SER A 91 -2.18 6.96 4.36
C SER A 91 -3.58 6.34 4.49
N ASN A 92 -4.53 6.81 3.68
CA ASN A 92 -5.88 6.22 3.60
C ASN A 92 -5.97 5.16 2.49
N VAL A 93 -4.86 4.51 2.18
CA VAL A 93 -4.76 3.63 1.02
C VAL A 93 -4.96 2.18 1.44
N GLU A 94 -5.80 1.47 0.69
CA GLU A 94 -6.08 0.05 0.90
C GLU A 94 -5.04 -0.83 0.17
N VAL A 95 -4.60 -1.90 0.84
CA VAL A 95 -3.73 -2.91 0.25
C VAL A 95 -4.54 -4.17 -0.04
N LYS A 96 -4.63 -4.53 -1.32
CA LYS A 96 -5.30 -5.75 -1.77
C LYS A 96 -4.33 -6.93 -1.72
N LEU A 97 -4.66 -7.90 -0.88
CA LEU A 97 -3.91 -9.14 -0.75
C LEU A 97 -4.45 -10.23 -1.68
N GLN A 98 -3.55 -10.94 -2.34
CA GLN A 98 -3.86 -12.10 -3.18
C GLN A 98 -2.86 -13.21 -2.90
N ALA A 99 -3.35 -14.43 -2.64
CA ALA A 99 -2.47 -15.59 -2.52
C ALA A 99 -1.84 -15.96 -3.87
N ALA A 100 -0.70 -16.67 -3.85
CA ALA A 100 0.03 -17.07 -5.07
C ALA A 100 -0.83 -17.88 -6.07
N GLY A 101 -1.81 -18.65 -5.59
CA GLY A 101 -2.79 -19.38 -6.40
C GLY A 101 -4.06 -18.61 -6.74
N GLY A 102 -4.09 -17.29 -6.49
CA GLY A 102 -5.20 -16.39 -6.76
C GLY A 102 -6.25 -16.32 -5.63
N LYS A 103 -6.76 -17.45 -5.16
CA LYS A 103 -7.80 -17.49 -4.11
C LYS A 103 -7.27 -18.07 -2.80
N GLY A 104 -7.70 -17.48 -1.69
CA GLY A 104 -7.44 -17.98 -0.34
C GLY A 104 -6.52 -17.06 0.48
N PRO A 105 -6.31 -17.41 1.76
CA PRO A 105 -5.46 -16.64 2.66
C PRO A 105 -3.98 -16.79 2.32
N ILE A 106 -3.18 -15.77 2.63
CA ILE A 106 -1.73 -15.85 2.59
C ILE A 106 -1.27 -16.48 3.90
N VAL A 107 -0.78 -17.72 3.83
CA VAL A 107 -0.37 -18.51 5.01
C VAL A 107 1.15 -18.52 5.12
N VAL A 108 1.66 -18.22 6.31
CA VAL A 108 3.07 -18.44 6.67
C VAL A 108 3.18 -19.77 7.41
N PRO A 109 3.73 -20.84 6.79
CA PRO A 109 3.80 -22.16 7.41
C PRO A 109 4.73 -22.16 8.63
N ALA A 110 4.46 -23.03 9.59
CA ALA A 110 5.35 -23.28 10.73
C ALA A 110 6.74 -23.74 10.25
N GLY A 111 7.80 -23.15 10.80
CA GLY A 111 9.19 -23.42 10.39
C GLY A 111 9.49 -23.08 8.93
N GLY A 112 8.70 -22.20 8.31
CA GLY A 112 8.82 -21.89 6.90
C GLY A 112 8.63 -20.41 6.58
N GLN A 113 8.38 -20.09 5.32
CA GLN A 113 8.32 -18.72 4.83
C GLN A 113 7.24 -18.54 3.76
N VAL A 114 6.82 -17.29 3.57
CA VAL A 114 6.06 -16.85 2.41
C VAL A 114 6.73 -15.61 1.81
N ILE A 115 6.74 -15.56 0.48
CA ILE A 115 7.25 -14.43 -0.28
C ILE A 115 6.04 -13.66 -0.83
N ILE A 116 6.10 -12.33 -0.69
CA ILE A 116 5.11 -11.38 -1.20
C ILE A 116 5.82 -10.50 -2.22
N GLY A 117 5.19 -10.32 -3.38
CA GLY A 117 5.72 -9.57 -4.50
C GLY A 117 6.51 -10.44 -5.49
N GLY A 118 6.59 -9.96 -6.73
CA GLY A 118 7.20 -10.70 -7.84
C GLY A 118 6.30 -11.77 -8.44
N LYS A 119 6.69 -12.24 -9.63
CA LYS A 119 5.91 -13.19 -10.44
C LYS A 119 5.73 -14.53 -9.72
N GLY A 120 4.47 -14.98 -9.61
CA GLY A 120 4.12 -16.31 -9.09
C GLY A 120 4.05 -16.40 -7.55
N ASN A 121 4.29 -15.29 -6.85
CA ASN A 121 4.20 -15.20 -5.40
C ASN A 121 2.84 -14.60 -4.97
N ALA A 122 2.61 -14.52 -3.65
CA ALA A 122 1.50 -13.73 -3.14
C ALA A 122 1.68 -12.25 -3.54
N ALA A 123 0.58 -11.55 -3.82
CA ALA A 123 0.62 -10.14 -4.20
C ALA A 123 -0.02 -9.27 -3.10
N ALA A 124 0.58 -8.11 -2.89
CA ALA A 124 0.06 -7.05 -2.03
C ALA A 124 0.05 -5.76 -2.83
N VAL A 125 -1.09 -5.42 -3.42
CA VAL A 125 -1.24 -4.31 -4.36
C VAL A 125 -1.85 -3.10 -3.67
N ILE A 126 -1.20 -1.96 -3.79
CA ILE A 126 -1.63 -0.64 -3.34
C ILE A 126 -2.24 0.04 -4.57
N GLU A 127 -3.56 0.22 -4.63
CA GLU A 127 -4.21 0.70 -5.87
C GLU A 127 -3.90 2.16 -6.19
N ASN A 128 -3.81 3.01 -5.16
CA ASN A 128 -3.55 4.44 -5.30
C ASN A 128 -2.37 4.82 -4.42
N SER A 129 -1.16 4.74 -4.95
CA SER A 129 0.05 4.82 -4.14
C SER A 129 0.31 6.21 -3.55
N GLY A 130 -0.09 7.29 -4.24
CA GLY A 130 -0.12 8.66 -3.75
C GLY A 130 1.11 9.06 -2.91
N GLU A 131 0.88 9.75 -1.78
CA GLU A 131 1.96 10.11 -0.85
C GLU A 131 2.61 8.89 -0.18
N ALA A 132 1.92 7.75 -0.12
CA ALA A 132 2.38 6.55 0.56
C ALA A 132 3.48 5.78 -0.20
N ALA A 133 3.82 6.24 -1.42
CA ALA A 133 4.86 5.62 -2.22
C ALA A 133 5.67 6.68 -3.00
N ARG A 134 6.17 7.69 -2.30
CA ARG A 134 7.16 8.61 -2.88
C ARG A 134 8.51 7.92 -3.00
N ASN A 135 9.08 7.86 -4.20
CA ASN A 135 10.37 7.22 -4.44
C ASN A 135 11.47 7.83 -3.55
N GLY A 136 12.25 6.96 -2.88
CA GLY A 136 13.30 7.37 -1.94
C GLY A 136 12.81 7.65 -0.51
N ASP A 137 11.51 7.60 -0.26
CA ASP A 137 10.93 7.74 1.07
C ASP A 137 10.96 6.43 1.86
N VAL A 138 10.64 6.52 3.15
CA VAL A 138 10.41 5.38 4.05
C VAL A 138 8.94 5.35 4.45
N GLN A 139 8.18 4.43 3.86
CA GLN A 139 6.77 4.24 4.16
C GLN A 139 6.60 3.27 5.34
N GLN A 140 5.89 3.67 6.39
CA GLN A 140 5.52 2.74 7.46
C GLN A 140 4.54 1.68 6.91
N VAL A 141 4.87 0.40 7.10
CA VAL A 141 4.05 -0.74 6.73
C VAL A 141 3.80 -1.60 7.96
N VAL A 142 2.57 -2.06 8.15
CA VAL A 142 2.20 -2.95 9.25
C VAL A 142 1.56 -4.20 8.68
N PHE A 143 2.15 -5.35 9.01
CA PHE A 143 1.64 -6.67 8.68
C PHE A 143 0.78 -7.18 9.83
N LYS A 144 -0.49 -7.48 9.57
CA LYS A 144 -1.42 -8.00 10.57
C LYS A 144 -1.47 -9.52 10.48
N LEU A 145 -0.95 -10.19 11.49
CA LEU A 145 -0.86 -11.64 11.56
C LEU A 145 -1.85 -12.19 12.57
N SER A 146 -2.46 -13.33 12.24
CA SER A 146 -3.53 -13.94 13.02
C SER A 146 -3.23 -14.19 14.50
N ARG A 147 -1.98 -14.46 14.86
CA ARG A 147 -1.60 -14.80 16.26
C ARG A 147 -0.56 -13.85 16.81
N THR A 148 0.46 -13.51 16.02
CA THR A 148 1.52 -12.56 16.41
C THR A 148 0.98 -11.13 16.53
N GLY A 149 -0.10 -10.81 15.81
CA GLY A 149 -0.66 -9.46 15.76
C GLY A 149 0.10 -8.56 14.78
N ASP A 150 0.24 -7.29 15.16
CA ASP A 150 0.78 -6.25 14.29
C ASP A 150 2.31 -6.26 14.30
N VAL A 151 2.91 -6.37 13.11
CA VAL A 151 4.36 -6.27 12.91
C VAL A 151 4.65 -5.09 11.99
N GLY A 152 5.10 -3.99 12.58
CA GLY A 152 5.36 -2.73 11.90
C GLY A 152 6.85 -2.48 11.62
N LEU A 153 7.15 -1.92 10.45
CA LEU A 153 8.47 -1.37 10.10
C LEU A 153 8.37 -0.35 8.97
N GLY A 154 9.42 0.47 8.82
CA GLY A 154 9.58 1.35 7.67
C GLY A 154 10.09 0.60 6.45
N ALA A 155 9.33 0.59 5.36
CA ALA A 155 9.68 0.03 4.07
C ALA A 155 10.31 1.09 3.17
N SER A 156 11.39 0.75 2.48
CA SER A 156 12.00 1.66 1.50
C SER A 156 11.17 1.68 0.21
N VAL A 157 10.97 2.87 -0.35
CA VAL A 157 10.19 3.05 -1.58
C VAL A 157 11.11 3.14 -2.80
N PHE A 158 10.94 2.23 -3.76
CA PHE A 158 11.73 2.18 -4.99
C PHE A 158 10.85 2.16 -6.25
N PRO A 159 11.27 2.80 -7.36
CA PRO A 159 10.63 2.58 -8.65
C PRO A 159 10.85 1.15 -9.15
N ALA A 160 9.90 0.63 -9.94
CA ALA A 160 10.03 -0.65 -10.66
C ALA A 160 11.05 -0.57 -11.82
N GLU A 161 12.27 -0.18 -11.52
CA GLU A 161 13.38 -0.05 -12.45
C GLU A 161 14.56 -0.92 -12.01
N GLY A 162 15.48 -1.20 -12.94
CA GLY A 162 16.69 -1.98 -12.66
C GLY A 162 16.37 -3.33 -12.03
N PHE A 163 16.82 -3.53 -10.78
CA PHE A 163 16.60 -4.76 -10.01
C PHE A 163 15.13 -5.01 -9.64
N PHE A 164 14.29 -3.97 -9.59
CA PHE A 164 12.89 -4.06 -9.17
C PHE A 164 11.90 -4.19 -10.34
N LYS A 165 12.39 -4.22 -11.59
CA LYS A 165 11.53 -4.28 -12.79
C LYS A 165 10.53 -5.45 -12.79
N ASP A 166 10.93 -6.60 -12.24
CA ASP A 166 10.11 -7.83 -12.22
C ASP A 166 9.27 -7.96 -10.95
N PHE A 167 9.47 -7.04 -10.00
CA PHE A 167 8.78 -6.99 -8.71
C PHE A 167 7.78 -5.85 -8.63
N GLY A 168 7.76 -4.97 -9.63
CA GLY A 168 6.82 -3.87 -9.71
C GLY A 168 5.39 -4.28 -10.00
N PRO A 169 4.45 -3.34 -9.85
CA PRO A 169 3.09 -3.50 -10.33
C PRO A 169 3.12 -3.75 -11.84
N SER A 170 2.18 -4.55 -12.35
CA SER A 170 2.01 -4.62 -13.80
C SER A 170 1.73 -3.21 -14.33
N PRO A 171 2.41 -2.77 -15.41
CA PRO A 171 2.14 -1.47 -15.99
C PRO A 171 0.66 -1.42 -16.33
N GLN A 172 -0.03 -0.41 -15.80
CA GLN A 172 -1.43 -0.19 -16.12
C GLN A 172 -1.56 -0.11 -17.64
N ALA A 173 -2.57 -0.78 -18.20
CA ALA A 173 -2.81 -0.74 -19.63
C ALA A 173 -2.82 0.73 -20.09
N GLU A 174 -1.95 1.04 -21.03
CA GLU A 174 -1.82 2.38 -21.59
C GLU A 174 -3.21 2.87 -22.01
N PRO A 175 -3.63 4.09 -21.63
CA PRO A 175 -4.89 4.63 -22.10
C PRO A 175 -4.96 4.47 -23.62
N PRO A 176 -6.10 4.04 -24.19
CA PRO A 176 -6.21 3.90 -25.63
C PRO A 176 -5.80 5.22 -26.29
N ALA A 177 -4.84 5.15 -27.22
CA ALA A 177 -4.35 6.31 -27.94
C ALA A 177 -5.52 7.17 -28.42
N PRO A 178 -5.46 8.51 -28.28
CA PRO A 178 -6.54 9.38 -28.72
C PRO A 178 -6.84 9.09 -30.19
N LYS A 179 -8.08 8.68 -30.47
CA LYS A 179 -8.54 8.49 -31.86
C LYS A 179 -8.32 9.80 -32.62
N PRO A 180 -7.78 9.76 -33.84
CA PRO A 180 -7.63 10.97 -34.64
C PRO A 180 -9.01 11.62 -34.83
N SER A 181 -9.14 12.89 -34.44
CA SER A 181 -10.34 13.68 -34.73
C SER A 181 -10.55 13.76 -36.25
N PRO A 182 -11.79 13.59 -36.75
CA PRO A 182 -12.06 13.75 -38.17
C PRO A 182 -11.83 15.20 -38.59
N THR A 183 -10.97 15.40 -39.58
CA THR A 183 -10.86 16.66 -40.31
C THR A 183 -12.19 16.94 -41.02
N PRO A 184 -12.80 18.13 -40.89
CA PRO A 184 -13.97 18.47 -41.67
C PRO A 184 -13.54 18.68 -43.12
N SER A 185 -13.89 17.72 -43.99
CA SER A 185 -13.91 17.94 -45.43
C SER A 185 -15.36 18.14 -45.81
N GLY A 186 -15.73 19.38 -46.13
CA GLY A 186 -17.08 19.78 -46.50
C GLY A 186 -17.00 20.83 -47.59
N GLU A 187 -16.74 20.40 -48.82
CA GLU A 187 -16.99 21.19 -50.02
C GLU A 187 -18.40 20.83 -50.51
N ALA A 188 -19.36 21.71 -50.26
CA ALA A 188 -20.73 21.56 -50.77
C ALA A 188 -20.91 22.50 -51.98
N THR A 189 -20.88 21.91 -53.17
CA THR A 189 -21.44 22.50 -54.39
C THR A 189 -22.90 22.09 -54.52
N GLY A 190 -23.79 23.02 -54.83
CA GLY A 190 -25.19 22.70 -55.15
C GLY A 190 -26.16 23.88 -55.03
N ASN A 191 -26.49 24.47 -56.17
CA ASN A 191 -27.56 25.45 -56.40
C ASN A 191 -28.90 25.11 -55.73
N GLY A 192 -29.61 26.14 -55.25
CA GLY A 192 -31.02 26.08 -54.90
C GLY A 192 -31.65 27.47 -54.90
N GLU A 193 -32.68 27.63 -55.73
CA GLU A 193 -33.33 28.88 -56.13
C GLU A 193 -34.11 29.61 -55.02
N THR A 194 -34.28 30.92 -55.22
CA THR A 194 -35.11 31.86 -54.46
C THR A 194 -36.59 31.43 -54.35
N PRO A 195 -37.28 31.81 -53.27
CA PRO A 195 -38.48 32.62 -53.48
C PRO A 195 -38.60 33.84 -52.55
N ALA A 196 -39.35 34.81 -53.06
CA ALA A 196 -39.56 36.16 -52.57
C ALA A 196 -40.51 36.26 -51.35
N ALA A 197 -40.47 37.47 -50.77
CA ALA A 197 -41.17 37.99 -49.60
C ALA A 197 -42.71 37.87 -49.59
N THR A 198 -43.30 37.95 -48.38
CA THR A 198 -44.47 38.81 -48.06
C THR A 198 -44.63 38.93 -46.53
N GLU A 199 -44.69 40.18 -46.06
CA GLU A 199 -45.06 40.62 -44.71
C GLU A 199 -46.59 40.56 -44.49
N GLY A 200 -47.02 40.38 -43.24
CA GLY A 200 -48.43 40.55 -42.85
C GLY A 200 -48.65 40.34 -41.35
N ALA A 201 -48.70 41.44 -40.60
CA ALA A 201 -49.02 41.50 -39.18
C ALA A 201 -50.54 41.66 -38.90
N THR A 202 -50.91 41.54 -37.61
CA THR A 202 -52.23 41.78 -36.95
C THR A 202 -53.36 40.79 -37.25
N GLY A 203 -54.16 40.26 -36.31
CA GLY A 203 -54.31 40.38 -34.86
C GLY A 203 -55.63 39.71 -34.43
N GLY A 204 -55.77 39.25 -33.17
CA GLY A 204 -57.08 38.84 -32.62
C GLY A 204 -57.05 37.81 -31.47
N THR A 205 -57.26 38.28 -30.23
CA THR A 205 -57.61 37.53 -29.01
C THR A 205 -59.14 37.28 -28.97
N PRO A 206 -59.67 36.17 -28.41
CA PRO A 206 -60.12 36.07 -26.99
C PRO A 206 -59.78 34.70 -26.34
N ALA A 207 -59.37 34.56 -25.07
CA ALA A 207 -60.10 34.67 -23.80
C ALA A 207 -61.29 33.68 -23.62
N ASP A 208 -61.04 32.57 -22.90
CA ASP A 208 -61.93 31.84 -21.97
C ASP A 208 -61.06 30.78 -21.25
N GLY A 209 -61.04 30.56 -19.94
CA GLY A 209 -62.00 30.92 -18.89
C GLY A 209 -62.67 29.68 -18.31
N ALA A 210 -61.94 28.80 -17.59
CA ALA A 210 -62.56 27.73 -16.79
C ALA A 210 -61.71 27.35 -15.57
N ALA A 211 -62.22 27.72 -14.39
CA ALA A 211 -61.85 27.19 -13.08
C ALA A 211 -63.13 26.67 -12.42
N ALA A 212 -63.06 25.49 -11.79
CA ALA A 212 -63.80 25.07 -10.59
C ALA A 212 -63.49 23.57 -10.32
N GLU A 213 -62.83 23.29 -9.19
CA GLU A 213 -63.39 22.57 -8.00
C GLU A 213 -63.25 21.03 -8.12
N GLY A 214 -62.65 20.27 -7.21
CA GLY A 214 -62.34 20.51 -5.80
C GLY A 214 -63.29 19.76 -4.88
N ALA A 215 -63.14 18.43 -4.72
CA ALA A 215 -63.72 17.65 -3.61
C ALA A 215 -63.14 16.22 -3.52
N THR A 216 -63.13 15.70 -2.28
CA THR A 216 -62.75 14.35 -1.78
C THR A 216 -61.26 14.19 -1.45
N GLY A 217 -60.83 13.91 -0.21
CA GLY A 217 -61.49 13.67 1.05
C GLY A 217 -60.46 13.12 2.05
N GLN A 218 -60.54 13.57 3.31
CA GLN A 218 -60.38 12.77 4.55
C GLN A 218 -59.03 12.02 4.72
N GLY A 219 -58.12 12.49 5.57
CA GLY A 219 -58.22 12.45 7.04
C GLY A 219 -57.22 11.38 7.53
N GLU A 220 -56.10 11.78 8.15
CA GLU A 220 -55.95 11.84 9.62
C GLU A 220 -56.03 10.44 10.26
N THR A 221 -55.11 9.95 11.08
CA THR A 221 -54.37 10.55 12.21
C THR A 221 -53.42 9.45 12.70
N GLY A 222 -52.17 9.73 13.10
CA GLY A 222 -51.81 10.24 14.43
C GLY A 222 -51.20 9.08 15.24
N ALA A 223 -50.36 9.23 16.25
CA ALA A 223 -49.72 10.36 16.92
C ALA A 223 -48.71 9.71 17.90
N GLN A 224 -47.48 10.22 18.03
CA GLN A 224 -46.99 11.08 19.13
C GLN A 224 -46.56 10.40 20.44
N GLY A 225 -45.56 11.05 21.06
CA GLY A 225 -45.09 10.95 22.45
C GLY A 225 -43.62 10.59 22.47
N ASP A 226 -42.65 11.51 22.42
CA ASP A 226 -42.36 12.72 23.23
C ASP A 226 -42.13 12.42 24.73
N ALA A 227 -40.89 12.62 25.20
CA ALA A 227 -40.56 13.42 26.38
C ALA A 227 -39.07 13.33 26.74
N ALA A 228 -38.55 14.48 27.17
CA ALA A 228 -37.17 14.87 27.44
C ALA A 228 -36.62 14.50 28.84
N ALA A 229 -35.29 14.67 29.02
CA ALA A 229 -34.55 15.25 30.17
C ALA A 229 -33.10 14.72 30.22
N GLN A 230 -32.04 15.51 29.98
CA GLN A 230 -31.26 16.40 30.88
C GLN A 230 -30.14 15.73 31.73
N GLY A 231 -28.95 16.34 31.66
CA GLY A 231 -27.86 16.35 32.66
C GLY A 231 -26.72 15.34 32.45
N ALA A 232 -25.44 15.55 32.79
CA ALA A 232 -24.52 16.65 33.08
C ALA A 232 -23.23 16.02 33.68
N GLY A 233 -22.03 16.57 33.38
CA GLY A 233 -20.74 16.28 34.06
C GLY A 233 -20.06 14.97 33.64
N ASP A 234 -18.73 14.80 33.63
CA ASP A 234 -17.67 15.53 34.32
C ASP A 234 -16.32 15.28 33.60
N ALA A 235 -15.46 16.30 33.60
CA ALA A 235 -14.12 16.27 33.04
C ALA A 235 -13.12 16.01 34.18
N ALA A 236 -12.46 14.85 34.17
CA ALA A 236 -11.41 14.54 35.13
C ALA A 236 -10.02 14.85 34.55
N SER A 237 -9.48 15.95 35.04
CA SER A 237 -8.08 16.39 35.02
C SER A 237 -7.12 15.41 35.72
N VAL A 238 -5.92 15.24 35.13
CA VAL A 238 -4.76 14.56 35.71
C VAL A 238 -3.94 15.58 36.54
N PRO A 239 -3.60 15.31 37.81
CA PRO A 239 -2.63 16.13 38.54
C PRO A 239 -1.19 15.62 38.32
N ALA A 240 -0.27 16.58 38.23
CA ALA A 240 1.16 16.37 38.41
C ALA A 240 1.48 16.13 39.89
N ALA A 241 2.48 15.29 40.17
CA ALA A 241 3.20 15.25 41.44
C ALA A 241 4.64 14.77 41.19
N ASP A 242 5.57 15.58 41.73
CA ASP A 242 7.00 15.37 42.09
C ASP A 242 7.85 14.36 41.32
#